data_AF-A0A971VKC9-F1
#
_entry.id   AF-A0A971VKC9-F1
#
_cell.length_a   1.000
_cell.length_b   1.000
_cell.length_c   1.000
_cell.angle_alpha   90.00
_cell.angle_beta   90.00
_cell.angle_gamma   90.00
#
_symmetry.space_group_name_H-M   'P 1'
#
loop_
_entity.id
_entity.type
_entity.pdbx_description
1 polymer ?
#
loop_
_entity_poly.entity_id
_entity_poly.type
_entity_poly.pdbx_seq_one_letter_code
_entity_poly.pdbx_strand_id
1 'polypeptide(L)'
;MTLSGLERNKLDYILTDLLPVELSERFSFRPFYDFLLQKNNQDKLKEITEQMKRKCAESEKKIFDSEWGTMPLKYDILKGNDSLRRMSLVQPFSALNIYLFMECFQKDILNFFEANNRFSIRYHCKSNELYYKIRSSKSTRYIQKFSRKLGKSVLQQTGSYFKIQPFDSVNSFTSSPNWRMSNYEYKYFARMDYKSCFDSIYTHVYTWIIERNV
;
A
#
# COMPACT_ATOMS: atom_id res chain seq x y z
N MET A 1 11.32 -23.72 13.20
CA MET A 1 11.33 -23.97 11.74
C MET A 1 10.82 -22.73 11.03
N THR A 2 11.73 -21.88 10.56
CA THR A 2 11.43 -20.77 9.65
C THR A 2 10.99 -21.38 8.32
N LEU A 3 9.72 -21.22 7.92
CA LEU A 3 9.27 -21.61 6.58
C LEU A 3 9.96 -20.70 5.56
N SER A 4 11.11 -21.13 5.04
CA SER A 4 11.75 -20.52 3.89
C SER A 4 10.97 -20.87 2.62
N GLY A 5 10.68 -19.87 1.79
CA GLY A 5 10.15 -20.08 0.43
C GLY A 5 8.66 -19.80 0.20
N LEU A 6 7.91 -19.31 1.18
CA LEU A 6 6.57 -18.76 0.94
C LEU A 6 6.66 -17.26 0.71
N GLU A 7 6.22 -16.80 -0.46
CA GLU A 7 6.07 -15.38 -0.77
C GLU A 7 4.60 -14.98 -0.70
N ARG A 8 4.33 -13.79 -0.17
CA ARG A 8 3.00 -13.20 -0.14
C ARG A 8 2.47 -13.06 -1.56
N ASN A 9 1.19 -13.34 -1.77
CA ASN A 9 0.60 -13.15 -3.08
C ASN A 9 0.58 -11.66 -3.40
N LYS A 10 1.20 -11.28 -4.53
CA LYS A 10 1.33 -9.87 -4.89
C LYS A 10 -0.03 -9.20 -5.13
N LEU A 11 -1.04 -9.96 -5.55
CA LEU A 11 -2.42 -9.49 -5.68
C LEU A 11 -3.04 -9.04 -4.35
N ASP A 12 -2.48 -9.46 -3.20
CA ASP A 12 -2.99 -9.05 -1.88
C ASP A 12 -2.90 -7.53 -1.68
N TYR A 13 -2.01 -6.86 -2.42
CA TYR A 13 -1.92 -5.40 -2.46
C TYR A 13 -3.28 -4.74 -2.80
N ILE A 14 -4.06 -5.34 -3.71
CA ILE A 14 -5.38 -4.82 -4.10
C ILE A 14 -6.37 -4.83 -2.94
N LEU A 15 -6.26 -5.82 -2.05
CA LEU A 15 -7.18 -5.95 -0.92
C LEU A 15 -6.78 -5.08 0.28
N THR A 16 -5.63 -4.42 0.24
CA THR A 16 -4.98 -3.89 1.44
C THR A 16 -4.63 -2.42 1.24
N ASP A 17 -3.41 -2.10 0.80
CA ASP A 17 -2.87 -0.74 0.74
C ASP A 17 -3.57 0.17 -0.29
N LEU A 18 -4.44 -0.37 -1.16
CA LEU A 18 -5.26 0.42 -2.08
C LEU A 18 -6.55 0.97 -1.46
N LEU A 19 -6.96 0.47 -0.30
CA LEU A 19 -8.24 0.81 0.31
C LEU A 19 -8.07 1.91 1.37
N PRO A 20 -9.00 2.89 1.44
CA PRO A 20 -9.00 3.87 2.52
C PRO A 20 -9.12 3.19 3.89
N VAL A 21 -8.46 3.78 4.90
CA VAL A 21 -8.55 3.31 6.30
C VAL A 21 -10.00 3.32 6.80
N GLU A 22 -10.77 4.34 6.42
CA GLU A 22 -12.19 4.50 6.77
C GLU A 22 -13.10 3.88 5.68
N LEU A 23 -12.90 2.59 5.42
CA LEU A 23 -13.69 1.84 4.45
C LEU A 23 -15.08 1.51 5.00
N SER A 24 -16.13 1.71 4.19
CA SER A 24 -17.47 1.23 4.55
C SER A 24 -17.50 -0.30 4.63
N GLU A 25 -18.15 -0.86 5.64
CA GLU A 25 -18.37 -2.30 5.78
C GLU A 25 -19.13 -2.92 4.59
N ARG A 26 -19.86 -2.09 3.83
CA ARG A 26 -20.62 -2.51 2.65
C ARG A 26 -19.77 -2.65 1.40
N PHE A 27 -18.54 -2.14 1.42
CA PHE A 27 -17.65 -2.19 0.27
C PHE A 27 -16.59 -3.28 0.42
N SER A 28 -16.32 -3.99 -0.69
CA SER A 28 -15.25 -4.97 -0.73
C SER A 28 -14.74 -5.17 -2.15
N PHE A 29 -13.41 -5.13 -2.33
CA PHE A 29 -12.75 -5.62 -3.55
C PHE A 29 -12.66 -7.14 -3.66
N ARG A 30 -13.25 -7.90 -2.74
CA ARG A 30 -13.14 -9.36 -2.74
C ARG A 30 -13.65 -10.00 -4.04
N PRO A 31 -14.80 -9.61 -4.63
CA PRO A 31 -15.24 -10.19 -5.90
C PRO A 31 -14.23 -9.94 -7.03
N PHE A 32 -13.66 -8.74 -7.09
CA PHE A 32 -12.64 -8.39 -8.09
C PHE A 32 -11.35 -9.18 -7.88
N TYR A 33 -10.88 -9.31 -6.64
CA TYR A 33 -9.73 -10.13 -6.31
C TYR A 33 -9.97 -11.61 -6.63
N ASP A 34 -11.12 -12.17 -6.29
CA ASP A 34 -11.47 -13.56 -6.59
C ASP A 34 -11.57 -13.78 -8.13
N PHE A 35 -12.00 -12.78 -8.90
CA PHE A 35 -11.93 -12.78 -10.36
C PHE A 35 -10.47 -12.83 -10.87
N LEU A 36 -9.59 -12.00 -10.33
CA LEU A 36 -8.16 -11.99 -10.70
C LEU A 36 -7.43 -13.28 -10.29
N LEU A 37 -7.90 -13.99 -9.28
CA LEU A 37 -7.35 -15.27 -8.85
C LEU A 37 -7.71 -16.46 -9.77
N GLN A 38 -8.68 -16.30 -10.67
CA GLN A 38 -9.02 -17.36 -11.63
C GLN A 38 -7.82 -17.65 -12.53
N LYS A 39 -7.53 -18.94 -12.77
CA LYS A 39 -6.31 -19.38 -13.48
C LYS A 39 -6.10 -18.64 -14.81
N ASN A 40 -7.13 -18.59 -15.65
CA ASN A 40 -7.06 -17.92 -16.95
C ASN A 40 -6.72 -16.42 -16.84
N ASN A 41 -7.22 -15.75 -15.79
CA ASN A 41 -6.94 -14.33 -15.56
C ASN A 41 -5.55 -14.11 -14.97
N GLN A 42 -5.07 -15.03 -14.12
CA GLN A 42 -3.70 -14.98 -13.63
C GLN A 42 -2.67 -15.15 -14.74
N ASP A 43 -2.94 -16.06 -15.69
CA ASP A 43 -2.03 -16.30 -16.81
C ASP A 43 -1.95 -15.05 -17.71
N LYS A 44 -3.09 -14.42 -18.03
CA LYS A 44 -3.15 -13.12 -18.72
C LYS A 44 -2.43 -12.01 -17.95
N LEU A 45 -2.64 -11.95 -16.63
CA LEU A 45 -2.03 -10.92 -15.79
C LEU A 45 -0.51 -11.03 -15.76
N LYS A 46 0.02 -12.27 -15.70
CA LYS A 46 1.46 -12.52 -15.79
C LYS A 46 2.01 -12.09 -17.14
N GLU A 47 1.32 -12.42 -18.23
CA GLU A 47 1.71 -12.00 -19.57
C GLU A 47 1.80 -10.47 -19.68
N ILE A 48 0.77 -9.75 -19.25
CA ILE A 48 0.74 -8.28 -19.23
C ILE A 48 1.87 -7.71 -18.38
N THR A 49 2.08 -8.27 -17.19
CA THR A 49 3.13 -7.83 -16.26
C THR A 49 4.52 -8.00 -16.86
N GLU A 50 4.78 -9.13 -17.52
CA GLU A 50 6.06 -9.42 -18.15
C GLU A 50 6.32 -8.48 -19.33
N GLN A 51 5.31 -8.25 -20.17
CA GLN A 51 5.39 -7.26 -21.25
C GLN A 51 5.68 -5.84 -20.71
N MET A 52 5.05 -5.44 -19.60
CA MET A 52 5.30 -4.14 -18.98
C MET A 52 6.72 -4.02 -18.43
N LYS A 53 7.24 -5.07 -17.78
CA LYS A 53 8.62 -5.08 -17.25
C LYS A 53 9.67 -4.95 -18.36
N ARG A 54 9.45 -5.60 -19.50
CA ARG A 54 10.32 -5.46 -20.68
C ARG A 54 10.33 -4.02 -21.20
N LYS A 55 9.14 -3.43 -21.38
CA LYS A 55 9.02 -2.01 -21.77
C LYS A 55 9.71 -1.08 -20.77
N CYS A 56 9.63 -1.38 -19.46
CA CYS A 56 10.34 -0.59 -18.43
C CYS A 56 11.85 -0.64 -18.63
N ALA A 57 12.40 -1.82 -18.96
CA ALA A 57 13.83 -2.01 -19.17
C ALA A 57 14.33 -1.34 -20.46
N GLU A 58 13.55 -1.40 -21.53
CA GLU A 58 13.91 -0.85 -22.84
C GLU A 58 13.87 0.69 -22.87
N SER A 59 13.25 1.35 -21.88
CA SER A 59 13.11 2.83 -21.78
C SER A 59 12.52 3.50 -23.03
N GLU A 60 11.87 2.73 -23.91
CA GLU A 60 11.46 3.19 -25.24
C GLU A 60 10.26 4.16 -25.20
N LYS A 61 9.43 4.12 -24.15
CA LYS A 61 8.23 4.97 -23.99
C LYS A 61 7.94 5.29 -22.53
N LYS A 62 7.28 6.44 -22.29
CA LYS A 62 6.63 6.72 -21.01
C LYS A 62 5.56 5.65 -20.76
N ILE A 63 5.76 4.88 -19.70
CA ILE A 63 4.83 3.83 -19.28
C ILE A 63 3.81 4.48 -18.37
N PHE A 64 2.56 4.01 -18.43
CA PHE A 64 1.41 4.62 -17.73
C PHE A 64 1.05 6.04 -18.23
N ASP A 65 1.54 6.47 -19.40
CA ASP A 65 1.07 7.68 -20.07
C ASP A 65 -0.36 7.45 -20.57
N SER A 66 -1.34 8.21 -20.08
CA SER A 66 -2.75 7.82 -20.13
C SER A 66 -3.48 8.30 -21.37
N GLU A 67 -4.10 7.37 -22.11
CA GLU A 67 -5.27 7.63 -22.97
C GLU A 67 -6.60 7.35 -22.24
N TRP A 68 -6.60 6.51 -21.18
CA TRP A 68 -7.80 6.06 -20.49
C TRP A 68 -7.85 6.56 -19.04
N GLY A 69 -8.85 7.40 -18.75
CA GLY A 69 -9.13 7.91 -17.40
C GLY A 69 -10.23 7.10 -16.70
N THR A 70 -10.16 7.00 -15.37
CA THR A 70 -11.27 6.49 -14.54
C THR A 70 -11.64 7.52 -13.49
N MET A 71 -12.89 7.48 -13.02
CA MET A 71 -13.36 8.35 -11.95
C MET A 71 -13.57 7.56 -10.66
N PRO A 72 -12.96 7.94 -9.52
CA PRO A 72 -13.17 7.25 -8.25
C PRO A 72 -14.64 7.37 -7.81
N LEU A 73 -15.15 6.35 -7.12
CA LEU A 73 -16.45 6.42 -6.49
C LEU A 73 -16.35 7.30 -5.23
N LYS A 74 -17.00 8.46 -5.27
CA LYS A 74 -17.02 9.42 -4.15
C LYS A 74 -18.26 9.19 -3.30
N TYR A 75 -18.09 9.16 -1.99
CA TYR A 75 -19.18 9.08 -1.02
C TYR A 75 -18.82 9.90 0.22
N ASP A 76 -19.83 10.44 0.89
CA ASP A 76 -19.62 11.27 2.08
C ASP A 76 -19.90 10.44 3.35
N ILE A 77 -19.07 10.63 4.38
CA ILE A 77 -19.24 10.05 5.72
C ILE A 77 -19.36 11.16 6.76
N LEU A 78 -20.06 10.87 7.86
CA LEU A 78 -20.16 11.80 8.99
C LEU A 78 -18.81 11.90 9.70
N LYS A 79 -18.36 13.13 9.94
CA LYS A 79 -17.16 13.45 10.72
C LYS A 79 -17.58 14.40 11.86
N GLY A 80 -17.65 13.86 13.08
CA GLY A 80 -18.15 14.59 14.23
C GLY A 80 -19.66 14.88 14.11
N ASN A 81 -20.11 16.01 14.65
CA ASN A 81 -21.55 16.31 14.76
C ASN A 81 -22.13 17.02 13.54
N ASP A 82 -21.35 17.86 12.82
CA ASP A 82 -21.90 18.75 11.76
C ASP A 82 -21.07 18.78 10.46
N SER A 83 -20.08 17.91 10.29
CA SER A 83 -19.25 17.92 9.07
C SER A 83 -19.32 16.61 8.30
N LEU A 84 -19.36 16.73 6.98
CA LEU A 84 -19.21 15.61 6.06
C LEU A 84 -17.75 15.53 5.60
N ARG A 85 -17.21 14.32 5.59
CA ARG A 85 -15.92 14.01 4.97
C ARG A 85 -16.19 13.24 3.69
N ARG A 86 -15.69 13.75 2.57
CA ARG A 86 -15.72 13.04 1.29
C ARG A 86 -14.63 11.99 1.23
N MET A 87 -15.03 10.76 0.99
CA MET A 87 -14.17 9.61 0.73
C MET A 87 -14.16 9.31 -0.78
N SER A 88 -13.07 8.73 -1.26
CA SER A 88 -12.90 8.32 -2.66
C SER A 88 -12.42 6.88 -2.72
N LEU A 89 -13.14 6.02 -3.45
CA LEU A 89 -12.77 4.63 -3.70
C LEU A 89 -12.21 4.49 -5.11
N VAL A 90 -11.08 3.81 -5.19
CA VAL A 90 -10.41 3.50 -6.46
C VAL A 90 -11.32 2.60 -7.30
N GLN A 91 -11.37 2.82 -8.61
CA GLN A 91 -12.07 1.91 -9.53
C GLN A 91 -11.24 0.64 -9.75
N PRO A 92 -11.86 -0.54 -9.98
CA PRO A 92 -11.13 -1.79 -10.21
C PRO A 92 -10.05 -1.70 -11.29
N PHE A 93 -10.31 -0.97 -12.38
CA PHE A 93 -9.34 -0.75 -13.45
C PHE A 93 -8.13 0.06 -12.97
N SER A 94 -8.35 1.16 -12.23
CA SER A 94 -7.25 1.91 -11.61
C SER A 94 -6.50 1.11 -10.56
N ALA A 95 -7.20 0.29 -9.78
CA ALA A 95 -6.57 -0.61 -8.83
C ALA A 95 -5.63 -1.61 -9.52
N LEU A 96 -6.02 -2.11 -10.69
CA LEU A 96 -5.17 -2.96 -11.54
C LEU A 96 -3.95 -2.20 -12.07
N ASN A 97 -4.12 -0.96 -12.51
CA ASN A 97 -2.99 -0.13 -12.98
C ASN A 97 -1.98 0.13 -11.86
N ILE A 98 -2.44 0.46 -10.65
CA ILE A 98 -1.55 0.66 -9.50
C ILE A 98 -0.88 -0.67 -9.13
N TYR A 99 -1.59 -1.79 -9.18
CA TYR A 99 -0.98 -3.12 -8.98
C TYR A 99 0.14 -3.39 -9.99
N LEU A 100 -0.08 -3.13 -11.28
CA LEU A 100 0.92 -3.31 -12.34
C LEU A 100 2.12 -2.37 -12.15
N PHE A 101 1.88 -1.14 -11.71
CA PHE A 101 2.95 -0.21 -11.32
C PHE A 101 3.81 -0.80 -10.19
N MET A 102 3.17 -1.34 -9.15
CA MET A 102 3.90 -1.99 -8.05
C MET A 102 4.61 -3.28 -8.48
N GLU A 103 4.11 -4.03 -9.47
CA GLU A 103 4.85 -5.16 -10.05
C GLU A 103 6.18 -4.73 -10.68
N CYS A 104 6.21 -3.55 -11.29
CA CYS A 104 7.38 -3.02 -11.96
C CYS A 104 8.36 -2.39 -10.97
N PHE A 105 7.87 -1.53 -10.07
CA PHE A 105 8.73 -0.60 -9.31
C PHE A 105 8.81 -0.86 -7.80
N GLN A 106 8.08 -1.83 -7.24
CA GLN A 106 8.08 -2.00 -5.78
C GLN A 106 9.47 -2.20 -5.19
N LYS A 107 10.37 -2.91 -5.90
CA LYS A 107 11.73 -3.19 -5.40
C LYS A 107 12.53 -1.89 -5.32
N ASP A 108 12.46 -1.07 -6.35
CA ASP A 108 13.18 0.20 -6.42
C ASP A 108 12.66 1.18 -5.37
N ILE A 109 11.33 1.24 -5.20
CA ILE A 109 10.67 2.07 -4.17
C ILE A 109 11.13 1.65 -2.77
N LEU A 110 11.11 0.35 -2.47
CA LEU A 110 11.52 -0.16 -1.17
C LEU A 110 13.00 0.07 -0.90
N ASN A 111 13.86 -0.21 -1.88
CA ASN A 111 15.31 0.03 -1.78
C ASN A 111 15.60 1.51 -1.56
N PHE A 112 14.89 2.40 -2.25
CA PHE A 112 15.02 3.84 -2.08
C PHE A 112 14.66 4.27 -0.65
N PHE A 113 13.54 3.79 -0.11
CA PHE A 113 13.16 4.10 1.27
C PHE A 113 14.14 3.52 2.30
N GLU A 114 14.65 2.31 2.07
CA GLU A 114 15.66 1.71 2.93
C GLU A 114 16.97 2.52 2.94
N ALA A 115 17.38 3.07 1.80
CA ALA A 115 18.56 3.95 1.72
C ALA A 115 18.32 5.35 2.30
N ASN A 116 17.10 5.90 2.19
CA ASN A 116 16.79 7.32 2.44
C ASN A 116 15.87 7.59 3.65
N ASN A 117 15.70 6.65 4.58
CA ASN A 117 14.74 6.79 5.69
C ASN A 117 15.13 7.78 6.81
N ARG A 118 16.30 8.44 6.75
CA ARG A 118 16.85 9.24 7.87
C ARG A 118 15.93 10.35 8.39
N PHE A 119 15.10 10.92 7.54
CA PHE A 119 14.22 12.04 7.88
C PHE A 119 12.80 11.62 8.27
N SER A 120 12.51 10.32 8.27
CA SER A 120 11.18 9.83 8.61
C SER A 120 11.23 8.89 9.80
N ILE A 121 10.33 9.10 10.76
CA ILE A 121 10.10 8.15 11.87
C ILE A 121 9.40 6.86 11.39
N ARG A 122 8.95 6.82 10.13
CA ARG A 122 8.25 5.69 9.53
C ARG A 122 8.45 5.59 8.01
N TYR A 123 8.65 4.39 7.50
CA TYR A 123 8.74 4.12 6.07
C TYR A 123 8.24 2.71 5.76
N HIS A 124 7.95 2.45 4.49
CA HIS A 124 7.45 1.16 4.02
C HIS A 124 8.60 0.19 3.78
N CYS A 125 8.39 -1.05 4.21
CA CYS A 125 9.33 -2.16 4.11
C CYS A 125 8.63 -3.41 3.62
N LYS A 126 9.43 -4.34 3.08
CA LYS A 126 8.91 -5.64 2.66
C LYS A 126 8.30 -6.36 3.86
N SER A 127 7.02 -6.73 3.76
CA SER A 127 6.38 -7.60 4.73
C SER A 127 6.47 -9.04 4.24
N ASN A 128 7.18 -9.88 5.01
CA ASN A 128 7.15 -11.34 4.85
C ASN A 128 6.09 -11.97 5.74
N GLU A 129 5.22 -11.17 6.39
CA GLU A 129 4.12 -11.72 7.17
C GLU A 129 3.11 -12.36 6.23
N LEU A 130 3.25 -13.68 6.15
CA LEU A 130 2.36 -14.57 5.43
C LEU A 130 1.15 -14.83 6.30
N TYR A 131 0.09 -14.11 6.05
CA TYR A 131 -1.22 -14.68 6.33
C TYR A 131 -1.44 -15.75 5.23
N TYR A 132 -1.83 -17.00 5.57
CA TYR A 132 -2.65 -17.95 4.75
C TYR A 132 -2.18 -19.42 4.44
N LYS A 133 -3.21 -20.31 4.37
CA LYS A 133 -3.48 -21.53 3.53
C LYS A 133 -2.84 -22.91 3.82
N ILE A 134 -3.70 -23.90 4.14
CA ILE A 134 -3.48 -25.34 3.86
C ILE A 134 -4.26 -25.71 2.57
N ARG A 135 -3.63 -26.46 1.65
CA ARG A 135 -4.27 -27.08 0.47
C ARG A 135 -4.85 -28.44 0.86
N SER A 136 -6.17 -28.62 0.68
CA SER A 136 -6.78 -29.93 0.45
C SER A 136 -7.35 -29.93 -0.96
N SER A 137 -7.35 -31.08 -1.63
CA SER A 137 -7.48 -31.28 -3.09
C SER A 137 -8.69 -30.60 -3.77
N LYS A 138 -9.63 -30.01 -3.02
CA LYS A 138 -10.84 -29.35 -3.56
C LYS A 138 -11.19 -27.98 -2.95
N SER A 139 -10.49 -27.44 -1.95
CA SER A 139 -10.79 -26.09 -1.43
C SER A 139 -9.67 -25.45 -0.59
N THR A 140 -9.68 -24.11 -0.53
CA THR A 140 -8.72 -23.27 0.20
C THR A 140 -9.34 -22.78 1.52
N ARG A 141 -8.75 -23.11 2.67
CA ARG A 141 -9.15 -22.56 3.99
C ARG A 141 -7.99 -21.82 4.67
N TYR A 142 -8.32 -20.80 5.47
CA TYR A 142 -7.39 -19.89 6.13
C TYR A 142 -7.54 -19.97 7.66
N ILE A 143 -6.44 -20.19 8.41
CA ILE A 143 -6.40 -20.04 9.87
C ILE A 143 -5.00 -19.57 10.32
N GLN A 144 -4.92 -18.59 11.21
CA GLN A 144 -3.78 -18.30 12.08
C GLN A 144 -4.18 -18.65 13.53
N LYS A 145 -3.30 -19.28 14.31
CA LYS A 145 -3.56 -19.54 15.74
C LYS A 145 -3.70 -18.18 16.46
N PHE A 146 -4.85 -18.01 17.12
CA PHE A 146 -5.48 -16.76 17.62
C PHE A 146 -5.90 -15.81 16.48
N SER A 147 -7.13 -15.82 15.97
CA SER A 147 -8.41 -15.95 16.66
C SER A 147 -9.40 -16.78 15.81
N ARG A 148 -10.17 -17.64 16.49
CA ARG A 148 -11.32 -18.33 15.91
C ARG A 148 -12.23 -17.28 15.24
N LYS A 149 -12.43 -17.40 13.91
CA LYS A 149 -13.37 -16.63 13.06
C LYS A 149 -12.88 -15.27 12.53
N LEU A 150 -11.81 -15.20 11.74
CA LEU A 150 -11.57 -14.02 10.91
C LEU A 150 -11.54 -14.41 9.41
N GLY A 151 -12.62 -14.06 8.69
CA GLY A 151 -12.82 -14.35 7.27
C GLY A 151 -12.00 -13.43 6.36
N LYS A 152 -12.03 -13.62 5.03
CA LYS A 152 -11.32 -12.76 4.06
C LYS A 152 -11.62 -11.24 4.20
N SER A 153 -12.76 -10.87 4.78
CA SER A 153 -13.10 -9.49 5.18
C SER A 153 -12.08 -8.91 6.16
N VAL A 154 -11.48 -9.75 6.98
CA VAL A 154 -10.50 -9.36 7.97
C VAL A 154 -9.17 -9.06 7.33
N LEU A 155 -8.81 -9.70 6.22
CA LEU A 155 -7.55 -9.35 5.54
C LEU A 155 -7.63 -8.03 4.80
N GLN A 156 -8.82 -7.66 4.31
CA GLN A 156 -9.09 -6.28 3.92
C GLN A 156 -8.99 -5.30 5.09
N GLN A 157 -9.28 -5.75 6.32
CA GLN A 157 -9.27 -4.92 7.52
C GLN A 157 -7.94 -4.95 8.31
N THR A 158 -7.05 -5.93 8.10
CA THR A 158 -5.85 -6.15 8.92
C THR A 158 -4.53 -5.97 8.18
N GLY A 159 -4.47 -6.25 6.88
CA GLY A 159 -3.22 -6.75 6.30
C GLY A 159 -2.42 -5.73 5.50
N SER A 160 -1.69 -4.81 6.12
CA SER A 160 -0.71 -3.96 5.41
C SER A 160 0.21 -4.81 4.50
N TYR A 161 0.16 -4.60 3.18
CA TYR A 161 1.01 -5.26 2.19
C TYR A 161 2.48 -4.95 2.43
N PHE A 162 2.77 -3.69 2.74
CA PHE A 162 4.06 -3.27 3.27
C PHE A 162 4.03 -3.15 4.78
N LYS A 163 5.12 -3.53 5.44
CA LYS A 163 5.31 -3.26 6.86
C LYS A 163 5.72 -1.81 7.04
N ILE A 164 5.20 -1.14 8.06
CA ILE A 164 5.65 0.20 8.45
C ILE A 164 6.66 0.06 9.58
N GLN A 165 7.83 0.68 9.45
CA GLN A 165 8.89 0.67 10.47
C GLN A 165 9.65 2.02 10.49
N PRO A 166 10.35 2.37 11.58
CA PRO A 166 10.39 1.70 12.89
C PRO A 166 9.11 1.88 13.71
N PHE A 167 8.39 2.98 13.53
CA PHE A 167 7.17 3.27 14.30
C PHE A 167 5.94 3.33 13.37
N ASP A 168 4.92 2.53 13.67
CA ASP A 168 3.66 2.47 12.90
C ASP A 168 2.77 3.71 13.14
N SER A 169 2.91 4.33 14.31
CA SER A 169 2.12 5.46 14.78
C SER A 169 2.97 6.46 15.54
N VAL A 170 2.48 7.70 15.62
CA VAL A 170 3.10 8.73 16.47
C VAL A 170 3.12 8.29 17.92
N ASN A 171 2.06 7.61 18.39
CA ASN A 171 1.98 7.08 19.75
C ASN A 171 3.07 6.04 20.04
N SER A 172 3.38 5.17 19.07
CA SER A 172 4.47 4.19 19.15
C SER A 172 5.82 4.89 19.28
N PHE A 173 6.04 5.95 18.50
CA PHE A 173 7.25 6.77 18.61
C PHE A 173 7.36 7.50 19.96
N THR A 174 6.30 8.18 20.43
CA THR A 174 6.35 8.93 21.70
C THR A 174 6.48 8.03 22.93
N SER A 175 6.15 6.75 22.80
CA SER A 175 6.35 5.75 23.86
C SER A 175 7.73 5.10 23.81
N SER A 176 8.54 5.41 22.80
CA SER A 176 9.82 4.74 22.56
C SER A 176 10.96 5.29 23.44
N PRO A 177 12.02 4.49 23.68
CA PRO A 177 13.24 4.99 24.29
C PRO A 177 13.86 6.17 23.54
N ASN A 178 13.77 6.19 22.21
CA ASN A 178 14.30 7.27 21.38
C ASN A 178 13.68 8.60 21.76
N TRP A 179 12.35 8.66 21.89
CA TRP A 179 11.65 9.86 22.34
C TRP A 179 12.09 10.29 23.75
N ARG A 180 12.23 9.33 24.67
CA ARG A 180 12.69 9.62 26.02
C ARG A 180 14.11 10.21 26.04
N MET A 181 15.03 9.65 25.25
CA MET A 181 16.39 10.16 25.10
C MET A 181 16.40 11.56 24.50
N SER A 182 15.61 11.80 23.44
CA SER A 182 15.49 13.14 22.85
C SER A 182 14.99 14.18 23.86
N ASN A 183 14.07 13.82 24.76
CA ASN A 183 13.60 14.74 25.81
C ASN A 183 14.66 15.02 26.90
N TYR A 184 15.63 14.12 27.09
CA TYR A 184 16.77 14.40 27.97
C TYR A 184 17.81 15.29 27.30
N GLU A 185 18.06 15.09 26.01
CA GLU A 185 19.07 15.81 25.24
C GLU A 185 18.61 17.22 24.84
N TYR A 186 17.35 17.37 24.45
CA TYR A 186 16.80 18.61 23.92
C TYR A 186 15.76 19.23 24.86
N LYS A 187 15.97 20.50 25.19
CA LYS A 187 15.09 21.27 26.10
C LYS A 187 13.74 21.66 25.49
N TYR A 188 13.67 21.81 24.17
CA TYR A 188 12.51 22.35 23.47
C TYR A 188 12.00 21.38 22.41
N PHE A 189 10.67 21.26 22.33
CA PHE A 189 9.98 20.45 21.31
C PHE A 189 9.11 21.35 20.44
N ALA A 190 9.28 21.26 19.12
CA ALA A 190 8.45 21.94 18.14
C ALA A 190 7.67 20.93 17.31
N ARG A 191 6.38 21.21 17.09
CA ARG A 191 5.51 20.41 16.24
C ARG A 191 4.92 21.29 15.13
N MET A 192 4.98 20.79 13.91
CA MET A 192 4.37 21.42 12.73
C MET A 192 3.48 20.40 12.02
N ASP A 193 2.33 20.85 11.54
CA ASP A 193 1.39 20.06 10.75
C ASP A 193 1.05 20.82 9.46
N TYR A 194 1.07 20.12 8.33
CA TYR A 194 0.81 20.70 7.02
C TYR A 194 -0.58 20.30 6.54
N LYS A 195 -1.49 21.27 6.50
CA LYS A 195 -2.84 21.06 5.97
C LYS A 195 -2.77 20.77 4.47
N SER A 196 -3.47 19.73 4.02
CA SER A 196 -3.61 19.38 2.59
C SER A 196 -2.26 19.33 1.87
N CYS A 197 -1.26 18.68 2.47
CA CYS A 197 0.12 18.63 1.98
C CYS A 197 0.20 18.34 0.47
N PHE A 198 -0.37 17.23 0.00
CA PHE A 198 -0.30 16.84 -1.41
C PHE A 198 -0.97 17.82 -2.38
N ASP A 199 -2.14 18.36 -2.01
CA ASP A 199 -2.84 19.35 -2.84
C ASP A 199 -2.11 20.70 -2.88
N SER A 200 -1.21 20.94 -1.91
CA SER A 200 -0.46 22.19 -1.76
C SER A 200 0.96 22.13 -2.35
N ILE A 201 1.37 21.00 -2.93
CA ILE A 201 2.69 20.87 -3.58
C ILE A 201 2.65 21.63 -4.91
N TYR A 202 3.48 22.67 -5.05
CA TYR A 202 3.65 23.38 -6.30
C TYR A 202 4.35 22.47 -7.33
N THR A 203 3.68 22.18 -8.44
CA THR A 203 4.08 21.14 -9.40
C THR A 203 5.48 21.35 -10.01
N HIS A 204 5.89 22.60 -10.23
CA HIS A 204 7.23 22.92 -10.74
C HIS A 204 8.36 22.58 -9.76
N VAL A 205 8.06 22.41 -8.46
CA VAL A 205 9.06 21.97 -7.46
C VAL A 205 9.65 20.63 -7.84
N TYR A 206 8.86 19.73 -8.44
CA TYR A 206 9.35 18.42 -8.87
C TYR A 206 10.43 18.53 -9.95
N THR A 207 10.23 19.42 -10.93
CA THR A 207 11.21 19.70 -11.99
C THR A 207 12.52 20.21 -11.38
N TRP A 208 12.46 21.15 -10.44
CA TRP A 208 13.66 21.70 -9.79
C TRP A 208 14.42 20.67 -8.95
N ILE A 209 13.71 19.77 -8.27
CA ILE A 209 14.32 18.70 -7.48
C ILE A 209 15.05 17.70 -8.40
N ILE A 210 14.45 17.36 -9.54
CA ILE A 210 15.07 16.43 -10.50
C ILE A 210 16.26 17.09 -11.19
N GLU A 211 16.12 18.32 -11.68
CA GLU A 211 17.20 19.03 -12.39
C GLU A 211 18.46 19.22 -11.54
N ARG A 212 18.31 19.35 -10.22
CA ARG A 212 19.47 19.44 -9.30
C ARG A 212 20.17 18.11 -9.02
N ASN A 213 19.57 16.98 -9.39
CA ASN A 213 20.13 15.64 -9.17
C ASN A 213 20.71 15.01 -10.45
N VAL A 214 20.91 15.82 -11.51
CA VAL A 214 21.70 15.50 -12.72
C VAL A 214 22.92 16.41 -12.73
#